data_AF-A0A7X7B062-F1
#
_entry.id   AF-A0A7X7B062-F1
#
_cell.length_a   1.000
_cell.length_b   1.000
_cell.length_c   1.000
_cell.angle_alpha   90.00
_cell.angle_beta   90.00
_cell.angle_gamma   90.00
#
_symmetry.space_group_name_H-M   'P 1'
#
loop_
_entity.id
_entity.type
_entity.pdbx_description
1 polymer ?
#
loop_
_entity_poly.entity_id
_entity_poly.type
_entity_poly.pdbx_seq_one_letter_code
_entity_poly.pdbx_strand_id
1 'polypeptide(L)'
;FIQHHYNYTHIFILVTAGGFVGSIIDSLLGATIQGVYYSHDIGGETEKSIYNGNPTTLVRGLKFINNDLVNFLSIGISSALLATII
;
A
#
# COMPACT_ATOMS: atom_id res chain seq x y z
N PHE A 1 30.12 -22.04 -1.24
CA PHE A 1 28.88 -21.66 -1.94
C PHE A 1 27.72 -22.34 -1.21
N ILE A 2 27.09 -21.64 -0.26
CA ILE A 2 26.03 -22.20 0.59
C ILE A 2 24.74 -22.19 -0.23
N GLN A 3 24.30 -23.36 -0.69
CA GLN A 3 23.03 -23.51 -1.39
C GLN A 3 21.94 -23.65 -0.32
N HIS A 4 21.23 -22.56 -0.01
CA HIS A 4 20.05 -22.64 0.84
C HIS A 4 18.98 -23.46 0.11
N HIS A 5 18.78 -24.72 0.52
CA HIS A 5 17.72 -25.58 0.00
C HIS A 5 16.38 -25.19 0.62
N TYR A 6 15.81 -24.07 0.17
CA TYR A 6 14.45 -23.68 0.54
C TYR A 6 13.46 -24.67 -0.08
N ASN A 7 12.83 -25.52 0.74
CA ASN A 7 11.73 -26.35 0.31
C ASN A 7 10.52 -25.49 -0.06
N TYR A 8 9.66 -25.97 -0.97
CA TYR A 8 8.46 -25.25 -1.42
C TYR A 8 7.57 -24.78 -0.27
N THR A 9 7.48 -25.55 0.82
CA THR A 9 6.73 -25.18 2.03
C THR A 9 7.31 -23.92 2.70
N HIS A 10 8.64 -23.78 2.77
CA HIS A 10 9.27 -22.58 3.33
C HIS A 10 9.00 -21.35 2.47
N ILE A 11 9.13 -21.50 1.14
CA ILE A 11 8.83 -20.42 0.20
C ILE A 11 7.37 -19.99 0.33
N PHE A 12 6.44 -20.95 0.41
CA PHE A 12 5.02 -20.67 0.58
C PHE A 12 4.76 -19.87 1.87
N ILE A 13 5.31 -20.32 3.00
CA ILE A 13 5.16 -19.62 4.28
C ILE A 13 5.73 -18.19 4.20
N LEU A 14 6.92 -18.02 3.63
CA LEU A 14 7.56 -16.71 3.50
C LEU A 14 6.74 -15.76 2.62
N VAL A 15 6.24 -16.23 1.47
CA VAL A 15 5.41 -15.42 0.56
C VAL A 15 4.08 -15.05 1.22
N THR A 16 3.41 -16.00 1.89
CA THR A 16 2.15 -15.72 2.59
C THR A 16 2.35 -14.74 3.75
N ALA A 17 3.39 -14.95 4.58
CA ALA A 17 3.70 -14.05 5.68
C ALA A 17 4.06 -12.64 5.17
N GLY A 18 4.86 -12.55 4.11
CA GLY A 18 5.19 -11.30 3.43
C GLY A 18 3.98 -10.55 2.89
N GLY A 19 3.10 -11.26 2.19
CA GLY A 19 1.85 -10.70 1.68
C GLY A 19 0.96 -10.18 2.80
N PHE A 20 0.86 -10.92 3.91
CA PHE A 20 0.08 -10.53 5.08
C PHE A 20 0.67 -9.30 5.80
N VAL A 21 1.98 -9.26 6.03
CA VAL A 21 2.64 -8.08 6.61
C VAL A 21 2.50 -6.88 5.66
N GLY A 22 2.64 -7.10 4.35
CA GLY A 22 2.45 -6.07 3.33
C GLY A 22 1.05 -5.47 3.37
N SER A 23 -0.01 -6.26 3.48
CA SER A 23 -1.39 -5.74 3.53
C SER A 23 -1.70 -4.95 4.80
N ILE A 24 -1.06 -5.29 5.93
CA ILE A 24 -1.16 -4.51 7.16
C ILE A 24 -0.48 -3.14 6.98
N ILE A 25 0.74 -3.13 6.43
CA ILE A 25 1.47 -1.88 6.15
C ILE A 25 0.69 -1.03 5.16
N ASP A 26 0.13 -1.64 4.12
CA ASP A 26 -0.70 -0.98 3.12
C ASP A 26 -1.90 -0.28 3.75
N SER A 27 -2.67 -0.98 4.58
CA SER A 27 -3.82 -0.41 5.28
C SER A 27 -3.42 0.73 6.22
N LEU A 28 -2.28 0.61 6.90
CA LEU A 28 -1.78 1.65 7.81
C LEU A 28 -1.34 2.89 7.04
N LEU A 29 -0.57 2.73 5.96
CA LEU A 29 -0.13 3.83 5.09
C LEU A 29 -1.33 4.47 4.37
N GLY A 30 -2.25 3.65 3.88
CA GLY A 30 -3.51 4.07 3.27
C GLY A 30 -4.32 4.99 4.20
N ALA A 31 -4.51 4.56 5.45
CA ALA A 31 -5.27 5.36 6.42
C ALA A 31 -4.55 6.65 6.89
N THR A 32 -3.22 6.69 6.83
CA THR A 32 -2.42 7.77 7.42
C THR A 32 -1.94 8.81 6.42
N ILE A 33 -1.43 8.37 5.26
CA ILE A 33 -0.74 9.24 4.31
C ILE A 33 -1.45 9.35 2.95
N GLN A 34 -2.34 8.42 2.59
CA GLN A 34 -3.06 8.49 1.32
C GLN A 34 -4.00 9.69 1.25
N GLY A 35 -3.90 10.43 0.14
CA GLY A 35 -4.78 11.56 -0.14
C GLY A 35 -6.21 11.10 -0.40
N VAL A 36 -7.14 11.52 0.46
CA VAL A 36 -8.58 11.35 0.26
C VAL A 36 -9.21 12.72 0.12
N TYR A 37 -10.09 12.86 -0.86
CA TYR A 37 -10.71 14.10 -1.29
C TYR A 37 -12.22 14.01 -1.18
N TYR A 38 -12.90 15.12 -0.98
CA TYR A 38 -14.34 15.24 -1.04
C TYR A 38 -14.76 15.76 -2.40
N SER A 39 -15.68 15.05 -3.05
CA SER A 39 -16.32 15.49 -4.29
C SER A 39 -17.73 15.97 -4.01
N HIS A 40 -18.02 17.22 -4.34
CA HIS A 40 -19.37 17.78 -4.25
C HIS A 40 -20.31 17.15 -5.28
N ASP A 41 -19.79 16.67 -6.40
CA ASP A 41 -20.59 16.02 -7.46
C ASP A 41 -21.18 14.69 -7.02
N ILE A 42 -20.45 13.94 -6.19
CA ILE A 42 -20.87 12.62 -5.66
C ILE A 42 -21.52 12.78 -4.27
N GLY A 43 -21.21 13.88 -3.56
CA GLY A 43 -21.59 14.06 -2.16
C GLY A 43 -20.83 13.13 -1.22
N GLY A 44 -19.56 12.83 -1.53
CA GLY A 44 -18.79 11.83 -0.79
C GLY A 44 -17.27 11.91 -0.98
N GLU A 45 -16.56 11.01 -0.29
CA GLU A 45 -15.10 10.88 -0.35
C GLU A 45 -14.65 10.10 -1.61
N THR A 46 -13.50 10.47 -2.16
CA THR A 46 -12.87 9.86 -3.33
C THR A 46 -11.35 10.03 -3.27
N GLU A 47 -10.59 9.12 -3.87
CA GLU A 47 -9.12 9.22 -3.94
C GLU A 47 -8.64 10.15 -5.07
N LYS A 48 -9.55 10.56 -5.96
CA LYS A 48 -9.21 11.37 -7.14
C LYS A 48 -9.28 12.86 -6.82
N SER A 49 -8.24 13.59 -7.19
CA SER A 49 -8.16 15.06 -7.07
C SER A 49 -9.08 15.81 -8.05
N ILE A 50 -9.58 15.11 -9.07
CA ILE A 50 -10.55 15.61 -10.05
C ILE A 50 -11.58 14.53 -10.28
N TYR A 51 -12.86 14.90 -10.17
CA TYR A 51 -13.98 14.03 -10.50
C TYR A 51 -14.87 14.74 -11.51
N ASN A 52 -15.16 14.08 -12.63
CA ASN A 52 -16.03 14.60 -13.70
C ASN A 52 -15.68 16.03 -14.20
N GLY A 53 -14.39 16.39 -14.18
CA GLY A 53 -13.90 17.72 -14.57
C GLY A 53 -13.90 18.77 -13.46
N ASN A 54 -14.50 18.47 -12.30
CA ASN A 54 -14.51 19.36 -11.15
C ASN A 54 -13.39 19.02 -10.16
N PRO A 55 -12.74 20.03 -9.55
CA PRO A 55 -11.72 19.80 -8.54
C PRO A 55 -12.35 19.27 -7.26
N THR A 56 -11.73 18.25 -6.66
CA THR A 56 -12.12 17.72 -5.35
C THR A 56 -11.28 18.37 -4.25
N THR A 57 -11.83 18.45 -3.04
CA THR A 57 -11.17 19.12 -1.91
C THR A 57 -10.46 18.10 -1.04
N LEU A 58 -9.17 18.28 -0.75
CA LEU A 58 -8.43 17.35 0.11
C LEU A 58 -9.03 17.34 1.53
N VAL A 59 -9.41 16.16 2.02
CA VAL A 59 -9.99 15.94 3.35
C VAL A 59 -8.91 15.46 4.32
N ARG A 60 -8.08 14.50 3.90
CA ARG A 60 -7.01 13.91 4.72
C ARG A 60 -5.86 13.38 3.86
N GLY A 61 -4.75 13.08 4.54
CA GLY A 61 -3.53 12.57 3.92
C GLY A 61 -2.79 13.62 3.11
N LEU A 62 -1.98 13.15 2.16
CA LEU A 62 -1.11 14.02 1.36
C LEU A 62 -1.59 14.06 -0.09
N LYS A 63 -1.70 15.27 -0.65
CA LYS A 63 -2.20 15.52 -2.01
C LYS A 63 -1.49 14.69 -3.10
N PHE A 64 -0.19 14.46 -2.91
CA PHE A 64 0.66 13.77 -3.88
C PHE A 64 0.71 12.25 -3.69
N ILE A 65 0.14 11.73 -2.60
CA ILE A 65 0.19 10.31 -2.28
C ILE A 65 -1.13 9.68 -2.68
N ASN A 66 -1.08 8.88 -3.73
CA ASN A 66 -2.19 8.05 -4.19
C ASN A 66 -2.01 6.59 -3.72
N ASN A 67 -3.02 5.77 -3.97
CA ASN A 67 -3.01 4.35 -3.64
C ASN A 67 -1.84 3.60 -4.30
N ASP A 68 -1.40 3.99 -5.51
CA ASP A 68 -0.27 3.33 -6.17
C ASP A 68 1.03 3.51 -5.40
N LEU A 69 1.28 4.72 -4.88
CA LEU A 69 2.46 4.99 -4.05
C LEU A 69 2.37 4.26 -2.71
N VAL A 70 1.19 4.19 -2.10
CA VAL A 70 0.94 3.42 -0.88
C VAL A 70 1.27 1.94 -1.09
N ASN A 71 0.75 1.34 -2.16
CA ASN A 71 1.04 -0.05 -2.55
C ASN A 71 2.53 -0.28 -2.82
N PHE A 72 3.18 0.66 -3.51
CA PHE A 72 4.61 0.56 -3.77
C PHE A 72 5.44 0.57 -2.47
N LEU A 73 5.11 1.47 -1.54
CA LEU A 73 5.76 1.55 -0.24
C LEU A 73 5.47 0.32 0.61
N SER A 74 4.24 -0.19 0.64
CA SER A 74 3.86 -1.35 1.44
C SER A 74 4.57 -2.62 0.98
N ILE A 75 4.64 -2.86 -0.33
CA ILE A 75 5.42 -3.96 -0.92
C ILE A 75 6.91 -3.77 -0.65
N GLY A 76 7.44 -2.57 -0.85
CA GLY A 76 8.86 -2.26 -0.63
C GLY A 76 9.31 -2.51 0.81
N ILE A 77 8.53 -2.02 1.78
CA ILE A 77 8.81 -2.21 3.22
C ILE A 77 8.66 -3.68 3.60
N SER A 78 7.58 -4.35 3.17
CA SER A 78 7.39 -5.78 3.49
C SER A 78 8.51 -6.65 2.91
N SER A 79 8.93 -6.37 1.67
CA SER A 79 10.03 -7.09 1.01
C SER A 79 11.37 -6.85 1.72
N ALA A 80 11.64 -5.61 2.14
CA ALA A 80 12.85 -5.28 2.89
C ALA A 80 12.88 -5.98 4.26
N LEU A 81 11.74 -6.07 4.95
CA LEU A 81 11.62 -6.81 6.21
C LEU A 81 11.85 -8.30 6.00
N LEU A 82 11.21 -8.91 4.99
CA LEU A 82 11.41 -10.32 4.65
C LEU A 82 12.85 -10.65 4.29
N ALA A 83 13.54 -9.76 3.58
CA ALA A 83 14.94 -9.95 3.20
C ALA A 83 15.89 -10.04 4.40
N THR A 84 15.50 -9.55 5.58
CA THR A 84 16.29 -9.73 6.81
C THR A 84 16.17 -11.12 7.45
N ILE A 85 15.17 -11.90 7.01
CA ILE A 85 14.83 -13.22 7.56
C ILE A 85 15.41 -14.36 6.69
N ILE A 86 15.72 -14.07 5.43
CA ILE A 86 16.24 -15.00 4.41
C ILE A 86 17.76 -14.98 4.40
#